data_AF-A0A1F8XTA6-F1
#
_entry.id   AF-A0A1F8XTA6-F1
#
_cell.length_a   1.000
_cell.length_b   1.000
_cell.length_c   1.000
_cell.angle_alpha   90.00
_cell.angle_beta   90.00
_cell.angle_gamma   90.00
#
_symmetry.space_group_name_H-M   'P 1'
#
loop_
_entity.id
_entity.type
_entity.pdbx_description
1 polymer ?
#
loop_
_entity_poly.entity_id
_entity_poly.type
_entity_poly.pdbx_seq_one_letter_code
_entity_poly.pdbx_strand_id
1 'polypeptide(L)'
;MIERLRPARLILPIVSIAFALILMGFGNPIAKKTIHSPSGRFELTFTLVKEAAQTKKAKVAPDIRALWRISFFDEEGLIKTVNFRDPGGKKTLTEADIYRRLHFSPKDDFVVIPPEAINAAPRAIALNKTLKWKETPFEIEEYTWMDDFKAVGDKKAHCSHGVYIFDGERGAQIPIKKPESPIGYELLSFDGKTATVRMFLDECRMQDVPAKCFSHDLANDTETPVQCPGKKGKR
;
A
#
# COMPACT_ATOMS: atom_id res chain seq x y z
N MET A 1 37.80 -53.62 -7.62
CA MET A 1 36.46 -53.56 -6.99
C MET A 1 36.43 -52.27 -6.18
N ILE A 2 35.84 -51.20 -6.74
CA ILE A 2 35.79 -49.87 -6.09
C ILE A 2 34.32 -49.53 -5.93
N GLU A 3 33.81 -49.64 -4.71
CA GLU A 3 32.45 -49.27 -4.35
C GLU A 3 32.31 -47.75 -4.42
N ARG A 4 31.46 -47.28 -5.35
CA ARG A 4 31.02 -45.88 -5.39
C ARG A 4 29.98 -45.65 -4.30
N LEU A 5 30.39 -44.99 -3.22
CA LEU A 5 29.49 -44.38 -2.24
C LEU A 5 28.62 -43.33 -2.96
N ARG A 6 27.31 -43.55 -2.97
CA ARG A 6 26.32 -42.56 -3.43
C ARG A 6 26.22 -41.44 -2.39
N PRO A 7 26.11 -40.17 -2.81
CA PRO A 7 25.90 -39.07 -1.87
C PRO A 7 24.49 -39.19 -1.27
N ALA A 8 24.45 -39.21 0.07
CA ALA A 8 23.21 -39.09 0.83
C ALA A 8 22.51 -37.78 0.44
N ARG A 9 21.29 -37.91 -0.10
CA ARG A 9 20.38 -36.78 -0.25
C ARG A 9 20.05 -36.26 1.15
N LEU A 10 20.62 -35.12 1.52
CA LEU A 10 20.16 -34.34 2.66
C LEU A 10 18.69 -33.98 2.40
N ILE A 11 17.79 -34.63 3.12
CA ILE A 11 16.39 -34.22 3.23
C ILE A 11 16.44 -32.97 4.11
N LEU A 12 16.40 -31.78 3.49
CA LEU A 12 16.19 -30.55 4.25
C LEU A 12 14.87 -30.70 5.01
N PRO A 13 14.83 -30.41 6.32
CA PRO A 13 13.58 -30.44 7.04
C PRO A 13 12.73 -29.28 6.52
N ILE A 14 11.63 -29.61 5.85
CA ILE A 14 10.50 -28.72 5.66
C ILE A 14 9.93 -28.50 7.05
N VAL A 15 10.57 -27.64 7.84
CA VAL A 15 9.99 -27.13 9.09
C VAL A 15 8.85 -26.25 8.63
N SER A 16 7.68 -26.86 8.53
CA SER A 16 6.44 -26.22 8.11
C SER A 16 6.25 -24.94 8.92
N ILE A 17 6.20 -23.79 8.26
CA ILE A 17 6.01 -22.44 8.81
C ILE A 17 4.85 -22.40 9.84
N ALA A 18 3.90 -23.33 9.72
CA ALA A 18 2.85 -23.59 10.70
C ALA A 18 3.36 -23.81 12.14
N PHE A 19 4.50 -24.46 12.34
CA PHE A 19 5.06 -24.74 13.68
C PHE A 19 5.72 -23.51 14.30
N ALA A 20 6.38 -22.67 13.50
CA ALA A 20 6.97 -21.40 13.96
C ALA A 20 5.90 -20.40 14.44
N LEU A 21 4.70 -20.44 13.83
CA LEU A 21 3.57 -19.59 14.21
C LEU A 21 2.99 -19.96 15.60
N ILE A 22 2.93 -21.25 15.93
CA ILE A 22 2.40 -21.72 17.22
C ILE A 22 3.35 -21.35 18.37
N LEU A 23 4.67 -21.52 18.18
CA LEU A 23 5.67 -21.24 19.21
C LEU A 23 5.79 -19.75 19.60
N MET A 24 5.42 -18.84 18.70
CA MET A 24 5.46 -17.40 18.97
C MET A 24 4.12 -16.81 19.42
N GLY A 25 3.13 -17.64 19.80
CA GLY A 25 1.85 -17.18 20.34
C GLY A 25 0.95 -16.47 19.33
N PHE A 26 1.10 -16.75 18.03
CA PHE A 26 0.40 -16.02 16.96
C PHE A 26 -1.05 -16.46 16.72
N GLY A 27 -1.58 -17.44 17.44
CA GLY A 27 -2.88 -18.05 17.15
C GLY A 27 -2.85 -18.91 15.87
N ASN A 28 -3.87 -19.73 15.65
CA ASN A 28 -3.94 -20.54 14.44
C ASN A 28 -4.29 -19.64 13.23
N PRO A 29 -3.49 -19.62 12.16
CA PRO A 29 -3.82 -18.85 10.97
C PRO A 29 -5.12 -19.38 10.36
N ILE A 30 -6.03 -18.47 10.03
CA ILE A 30 -7.31 -18.81 9.39
C ILE A 30 -7.10 -19.05 7.91
N ALA A 31 -6.16 -18.33 7.30
CA ALA A 31 -5.87 -18.44 5.89
C ALA A 31 -4.41 -18.09 5.58
N LYS A 32 -3.96 -18.62 4.44
CA LYS A 32 -2.65 -18.36 3.85
C LYS A 32 -2.82 -17.93 2.39
N LYS A 33 -2.03 -16.95 1.95
CA LYS A 33 -1.90 -16.54 0.55
C LYS A 33 -0.43 -16.55 0.18
N THR A 34 -0.12 -16.94 -1.04
CA THR A 34 1.25 -16.92 -1.56
C THR A 34 1.30 -16.00 -2.76
N ILE A 35 2.29 -15.12 -2.78
CA ILE A 35 2.61 -14.24 -3.89
C ILE A 35 4.01 -14.58 -4.41
N HIS A 36 4.22 -14.33 -5.70
CA HIS A 36 5.47 -14.65 -6.39
C HIS A 36 6.02 -13.38 -7.02
N SER A 37 7.08 -12.86 -6.42
CA SER A 37 7.86 -11.74 -6.93
C SER A 37 9.08 -12.25 -7.69
N PRO A 38 9.65 -11.46 -8.62
CA PRO A 38 10.99 -11.73 -9.14
C PRO A 38 12.07 -11.85 -8.07
N SER A 39 11.89 -11.25 -6.89
CA SER A 39 12.82 -11.35 -5.76
C SER A 39 12.62 -12.60 -4.89
N GLY A 40 11.51 -13.32 -5.06
CA GLY A 40 11.25 -14.55 -4.32
C GLY A 40 9.77 -14.84 -4.06
N ARG A 41 9.54 -15.88 -3.27
CA ARG A 41 8.19 -16.30 -2.85
C ARG A 41 7.87 -15.73 -1.46
N PHE A 42 6.73 -15.06 -1.34
CA PHE A 42 6.26 -14.55 -0.05
C PHE A 42 4.95 -15.22 0.37
N GLU A 43 4.82 -15.53 1.66
CA GLU A 43 3.61 -16.07 2.27
C GLU A 43 2.99 -15.03 3.20
N LEU A 44 1.69 -14.82 3.05
CA LEU A 44 0.88 -13.98 3.92
C LEU A 44 -0.03 -14.88 4.74
N THR A 45 0.01 -14.74 6.06
CA THR A 45 -0.91 -15.44 6.96
C THR A 45 -1.87 -14.46 7.60
N PHE A 46 -3.16 -14.79 7.57
CA PHE A 46 -4.23 -14.00 8.17
C PHE A 46 -4.73 -14.69 9.42
N THR A 47 -4.68 -13.99 10.55
CA THR A 47 -5.21 -14.47 11.83
C THR A 47 -6.22 -13.48 12.38
N LEU A 48 -7.44 -13.94 12.66
CA LEU A 48 -8.41 -13.16 13.41
C LEU A 48 -8.00 -13.18 14.89
N VAL A 49 -7.60 -12.02 15.42
CA VAL A 49 -7.14 -11.87 16.81
C VAL A 49 -8.34 -11.64 17.73
N LYS A 50 -9.29 -10.83 17.28
CA LYS A 50 -10.49 -10.48 18.05
C LYS A 50 -11.63 -10.18 17.10
N GLU A 51 -12.81 -10.70 17.41
CA GLU A 51 -14.06 -10.30 16.76
C GLU A 51 -15.03 -9.80 17.83
N ALA A 52 -15.66 -8.66 17.59
CA ALA A 52 -16.67 -8.11 18.47
C ALA A 52 -17.95 -8.96 18.36
N ALA A 53 -18.46 -9.42 19.50
CA ALA A 53 -19.72 -10.15 19.53
C ALA A 53 -20.85 -9.28 18.96
N GLN A 54 -21.44 -9.70 17.84
CA GLN A 54 -22.62 -9.05 17.28
C GLN A 54 -23.84 -9.36 18.16
N THR A 55 -24.06 -8.55 19.20
CA THR A 55 -25.29 -8.64 19.98
C THR A 55 -26.38 -7.85 19.26
N LYS A 56 -27.52 -8.50 18.98
CA LYS A 56 -28.72 -7.87 18.37
C LYS A 56 -29.25 -6.63 19.13
N LYS A 57 -28.74 -6.35 20.33
CA LYS A 57 -29.15 -5.26 21.22
C LYS A 57 -28.20 -4.05 21.21
N ALA A 58 -27.07 -4.10 20.51
CA ALA A 58 -26.16 -2.95 20.47
C ALA A 58 -26.76 -1.84 19.59
N LYS A 59 -27.21 -0.74 20.22
CA LYS A 59 -27.70 0.47 19.53
C LYS A 59 -26.60 1.26 18.82
N VAL A 60 -25.33 0.97 19.12
CA VAL A 60 -24.16 1.62 18.55
C VAL A 60 -23.27 0.53 17.98
N ALA A 61 -22.91 0.64 16.70
CA ALA A 61 -21.93 -0.27 16.09
C ALA A 61 -20.59 -0.11 16.82
N PRO A 62 -19.88 -1.19 17.17
CA PRO A 62 -18.58 -1.07 17.80
C PRO A 62 -17.61 -0.35 16.87
N ASP A 63 -16.76 0.51 17.45
CA ASP A 63 -15.70 1.27 16.76
C ASP A 63 -14.72 0.34 16.01
N ILE A 64 -14.61 -0.92 16.43
CA ILE A 64 -13.85 -1.98 15.76
C ILE A 64 -14.69 -3.26 15.76
N ARG A 65 -15.02 -3.80 14.58
CA ARG A 65 -15.73 -5.10 14.47
C ARG A 65 -14.81 -6.29 14.59
N ALA A 66 -13.62 -6.20 13.99
CA ALA A 66 -12.63 -7.26 14.04
C ALA A 66 -11.22 -6.67 14.01
N LEU A 67 -10.30 -7.36 14.68
CA LEU A 67 -8.88 -7.12 14.62
C LEU A 67 -8.23 -8.33 13.93
N TRP A 68 -7.66 -8.08 12.76
CA TRP A 68 -6.91 -9.05 12.00
C TRP A 68 -5.42 -8.79 12.17
N ARG A 69 -4.64 -9.86 12.21
CA ARG A 69 -3.19 -9.83 12.15
C ARG A 69 -2.77 -10.42 10.82
N ILE A 70 -1.95 -9.68 10.09
CA ILE A 70 -1.37 -10.11 8.82
C ILE A 70 0.13 -10.25 9.07
N SER A 71 0.66 -11.45 8.85
CA SER A 71 2.11 -11.69 8.94
C SER A 71 2.65 -12.06 7.57
N PHE A 72 3.75 -11.42 7.20
CA PHE A 72 4.46 -11.60 5.94
C PHE A 72 5.70 -12.43 6.18
N PHE A 73 5.90 -13.48 5.39
CA PHE A 73 7.03 -14.40 5.47
C PHE A 73 7.71 -14.52 4.12
N ASP A 74 9.02 -14.76 4.14
CA ASP A 74 9.76 -15.34 3.01
C ASP A 74 10.30 -16.73 3.39
N GLU A 75 11.21 -17.26 2.58
CA GLU A 75 11.86 -18.55 2.82
C GLU A 75 12.75 -18.55 4.07
N GLU A 76 13.25 -17.39 4.50
CA GLU A 76 14.12 -17.26 5.67
C GLU A 76 13.33 -17.02 6.97
N GLY A 77 12.07 -16.55 6.88
CA GLY A 77 11.17 -16.45 8.02
C GLY A 77 10.27 -15.22 8.01
N LEU A 78 9.92 -14.74 9.20
CA LEU A 78 9.01 -13.60 9.38
C LEU A 78 9.68 -12.30 8.92
N ILE A 79 9.09 -11.61 7.94
CA ILE A 79 9.47 -10.27 7.51
C ILE A 79 8.84 -9.23 8.46
N LYS A 80 7.51 -9.28 8.59
CA LYS A 80 6.75 -8.27 9.34
C LYS A 80 5.38 -8.79 9.75
N THR A 81 4.87 -8.26 10.86
CA THR A 81 3.48 -8.43 11.28
C THR A 81 2.80 -7.06 11.38
N VAL A 82 1.57 -6.95 10.86
CA VAL A 82 0.72 -5.75 10.93
C VAL A 82 -0.66 -6.10 11.46
N ASN A 83 -1.34 -5.10 12.03
CA ASN A 83 -2.66 -5.27 12.62
C ASN A 83 -3.69 -4.49 11.80
N PHE A 84 -4.53 -5.19 11.06
CA PHE A 84 -5.61 -4.57 10.29
C PHE A 84 -6.88 -4.48 11.15
N ARG A 85 -7.35 -3.26 11.41
CA ARG A 85 -8.65 -3.05 12.07
C ARG A 85 -9.74 -2.97 11.02
N ASP A 86 -10.78 -3.77 11.17
CA ASP A 86 -11.99 -3.66 10.37
C ASP A 86 -12.77 -2.40 10.83
N PRO A 87 -12.84 -1.33 10.00
CA PRO A 87 -13.50 -0.07 10.35
C PRO A 87 -15.02 -0.21 10.46
N GLY A 88 -15.57 -1.38 10.12
CA GLY A 88 -17.00 -1.65 10.18
C GLY A 88 -17.72 -1.42 8.85
N GLY A 89 -18.97 -1.88 8.81
CA GLY A 89 -19.81 -1.92 7.61
C GLY A 89 -21.01 -2.83 7.84
N LYS A 90 -21.70 -3.28 6.77
CA LYS A 90 -22.82 -4.24 6.93
C LYS A 90 -22.35 -5.62 7.42
N LYS A 91 -21.12 -6.02 7.09
CA LYS A 91 -20.52 -7.34 7.42
C LYS A 91 -19.06 -7.18 7.87
N THR A 92 -18.58 -8.09 8.70
CA THR A 92 -17.15 -8.21 9.05
C THR A 92 -16.38 -8.55 7.77
N LEU A 93 -15.22 -7.91 7.56
CA LEU A 93 -14.35 -8.21 6.43
C LEU A 93 -13.73 -9.61 6.58
N THR A 94 -13.72 -10.35 5.47
CA THR A 94 -13.03 -11.65 5.35
C THR A 94 -11.55 -11.47 5.06
N GLU A 95 -10.76 -12.54 5.11
CA GLU A 95 -9.34 -12.47 4.71
C GLU A 95 -9.20 -12.05 3.23
N ALA A 96 -10.13 -12.49 2.38
CA ALA A 96 -10.13 -12.15 0.96
C ALA A 96 -10.46 -10.67 0.74
N ASP A 97 -11.33 -10.08 1.57
CA ASP A 97 -11.60 -8.64 1.54
C ASP A 97 -10.38 -7.83 1.97
N ILE A 98 -9.66 -8.29 2.99
CA ILE A 98 -8.45 -7.63 3.48
C ILE A 98 -7.33 -7.75 2.46
N TYR A 99 -7.10 -8.94 1.89
CA TYR A 99 -6.10 -9.16 0.85
C TYR A 99 -6.32 -8.23 -0.35
N ARG A 100 -7.57 -8.05 -0.79
CA ARG A 100 -7.92 -7.12 -1.88
C ARG A 100 -7.69 -5.64 -1.57
N ARG A 101 -7.57 -5.28 -0.29
CA ARG A 101 -7.24 -3.93 0.16
C ARG A 101 -5.74 -3.71 0.35
N LEU A 102 -4.92 -4.76 0.24
CA LEU A 102 -3.48 -4.62 0.16
C LEU A 102 -3.12 -4.27 -1.28
N HIS A 103 -2.33 -3.22 -1.47
CA HIS A 103 -1.88 -2.82 -2.79
C HIS A 103 -0.42 -3.21 -2.94
N PHE A 104 -0.17 -4.28 -3.67
CA PHE A 104 1.19 -4.71 -3.98
C PHE A 104 1.77 -3.85 -5.11
N SER A 105 3.10 -3.65 -5.09
CA SER A 105 3.80 -3.13 -6.25
C SER A 105 3.61 -4.06 -7.45
N PRO A 106 3.76 -3.62 -8.71
CA PRO A 106 3.55 -4.47 -9.87
C PRO A 106 4.40 -5.76 -9.90
N LYS A 107 5.54 -5.76 -9.20
CA LYS A 107 6.41 -6.92 -9.00
C LYS A 107 6.32 -7.59 -7.63
N ASP A 108 5.34 -7.22 -6.81
CA ASP A 108 5.13 -7.77 -5.47
C ASP A 108 6.34 -7.62 -4.51
N ASP A 109 7.26 -6.69 -4.80
CA ASP A 109 8.48 -6.45 -4.01
C ASP A 109 8.20 -5.66 -2.72
N PHE A 110 7.10 -4.93 -2.68
CA PHE A 110 6.60 -4.27 -1.48
C PHE A 110 5.07 -4.21 -1.52
N VAL A 111 4.48 -3.94 -0.35
CA VAL A 111 3.03 -3.83 -0.19
C VAL A 111 2.67 -2.54 0.51
N VAL A 112 1.69 -1.82 -0.01
CA VAL A 112 1.05 -0.69 0.65
C VAL A 112 -0.10 -1.22 1.51
N ILE A 113 0.03 -0.99 2.81
CA ILE A 113 -0.97 -1.30 3.82
C ILE A 113 -1.87 -0.08 3.97
N PRO A 114 -3.20 -0.22 3.84
CA PRO A 114 -4.13 0.88 4.06
C PRO A 114 -4.13 1.31 5.54
N PRO A 115 -4.71 2.48 5.85
CA PRO A 115 -4.86 2.97 7.22
C PRO A 115 -5.42 1.93 8.19
N GLU A 116 -4.71 1.69 9.29
CA GLU A 116 -5.16 0.79 10.38
C GLU A 116 -6.20 1.45 11.31
N ALA A 117 -6.46 2.75 11.16
CA ALA A 117 -7.43 3.53 11.92
C ALA A 117 -7.89 4.75 11.11
N ILE A 118 -8.99 5.39 11.52
CA ILE A 118 -9.58 6.56 10.84
C ILE A 118 -8.57 7.71 10.64
N ASN A 119 -7.55 7.80 11.50
CA ASN A 119 -6.51 8.84 11.43
C ASN A 119 -5.09 8.29 11.17
N ALA A 120 -4.96 7.02 10.79
CA ALA A 120 -3.66 6.45 10.46
C ALA A 120 -3.31 6.74 8.99
N ALA A 121 -2.06 7.05 8.69
CA ALA A 121 -1.60 7.11 7.31
C ALA A 121 -1.39 5.69 6.74
N PRO A 122 -1.60 5.49 5.43
CA PRO A 122 -1.13 4.29 4.76
C PRO A 122 0.41 4.20 4.85
N ARG A 123 0.94 2.98 4.75
CA ARG A 123 2.38 2.72 4.82
C ARG A 123 2.79 1.64 3.85
N ALA A 124 3.97 1.78 3.26
CA ALA A 124 4.57 0.74 2.44
C ALA A 124 5.50 -0.13 3.29
N ILE A 125 5.51 -1.42 3.04
CA ILE A 125 6.38 -2.42 3.70
C ILE A 125 7.16 -3.16 2.63
N ALA A 126 8.49 -3.12 2.73
CA ALA A 126 9.35 -3.88 1.85
C ALA A 126 9.23 -5.37 2.16
N LEU A 127 8.90 -6.16 1.12
CA LEU A 127 8.92 -7.62 1.19
C LEU A 127 10.28 -8.12 0.71
N ASN A 128 10.81 -7.49 -0.33
CA ASN A 128 12.15 -7.73 -0.83
C ASN A 128 13.22 -7.15 0.11
N LYS A 129 14.03 -8.04 0.69
CA LYS A 129 15.13 -7.70 1.62
C LYS A 129 16.29 -6.93 0.99
N THR A 130 16.39 -6.86 -0.34
CA THR A 130 17.41 -6.05 -1.01
C THR A 130 17.08 -4.57 -0.99
N LEU A 131 15.83 -4.20 -0.70
CA LEU A 131 15.43 -2.80 -0.51
C LEU A 131 16.05 -2.27 0.78
N LYS A 132 16.56 -1.03 0.72
CA LYS A 132 17.29 -0.39 1.83
C LYS A 132 16.39 0.12 2.96
N TRP A 133 15.08 -0.06 2.81
CA TRP A 133 14.06 0.38 3.75
C TRP A 133 13.18 -0.81 4.11
N LYS A 134 12.59 -0.79 5.31
CA LYS A 134 11.69 -1.86 5.79
C LYS A 134 10.23 -1.42 5.78
N GLU A 135 10.00 -0.17 6.19
CA GLU A 135 8.69 0.44 6.30
C GLU A 135 8.85 1.94 6.07
N THR A 136 7.93 2.56 5.33
CA THR A 136 7.95 3.99 5.03
C THR A 136 6.53 4.54 4.89
N PRO A 137 6.27 5.82 5.23
CA PRO A 137 4.98 6.44 4.99
C PRO A 137 4.62 6.43 3.50
N PHE A 138 3.37 6.06 3.19
CA PHE A 138 2.80 6.12 1.85
C PHE A 138 1.62 7.08 1.89
N GLU A 139 1.91 8.37 1.68
CA GLU A 139 0.93 9.45 1.84
C GLU A 139 0.34 9.91 0.49
N ILE A 140 0.45 9.05 -0.52
CA ILE A 140 -0.13 9.29 -1.85
C ILE A 140 -1.48 8.59 -1.93
N GLU A 141 -2.51 9.37 -2.23
CA GLU A 141 -3.88 8.98 -2.49
C GLU A 141 -4.15 8.96 -4.00
N GLU A 142 -5.16 8.19 -4.42
CA GLU A 142 -5.64 8.15 -5.83
C GLU A 142 -4.51 7.98 -6.87
N TYR A 143 -3.55 7.10 -6.58
CA TYR A 143 -2.35 6.95 -7.38
C TYR A 143 -2.49 5.95 -8.53
N THR A 144 -1.57 6.04 -9.48
CA THR A 144 -1.32 5.05 -10.52
C THR A 144 0.14 4.60 -10.51
N TRP A 145 0.39 3.35 -10.89
CA TRP A 145 1.75 2.85 -11.06
C TRP A 145 2.38 3.47 -12.31
N MET A 146 3.58 4.04 -12.15
CA MET A 146 4.40 4.54 -13.23
C MET A 146 5.25 3.44 -13.86
N ASP A 147 5.83 2.61 -12.99
CA ASP A 147 6.65 1.47 -13.32
C ASP A 147 6.55 0.44 -12.19
N ASP A 148 7.43 -0.56 -12.18
CA ASP A 148 7.43 -1.64 -11.20
C ASP A 148 7.66 -1.20 -9.74
N PHE A 149 8.21 0.00 -9.52
CA PHE A 149 8.57 0.52 -8.20
C PHE A 149 8.00 1.89 -7.89
N LYS A 150 7.57 2.65 -8.89
CA LYS A 150 7.12 4.03 -8.73
C LYS A 150 5.63 4.17 -8.91
N ALA A 151 5.02 4.95 -8.04
CA ALA A 151 3.62 5.37 -8.16
C ALA A 151 3.54 6.89 -8.16
N VAL A 152 2.65 7.46 -8.98
CA VAL A 152 2.36 8.90 -9.00
C VAL A 152 0.92 9.13 -8.58
N GLY A 153 0.69 10.15 -7.75
CA GLY A 153 -0.65 10.49 -7.29
C GLY A 153 -0.67 11.76 -6.44
N ASP A 154 -1.82 11.98 -5.81
CA ASP A 154 -2.07 13.16 -4.99
C ASP A 154 -1.66 12.92 -3.54
N LYS A 155 -1.14 13.95 -2.87
CA LYS A 155 -1.00 13.96 -1.42
C LYS A 155 -1.89 15.04 -0.86
N LYS A 156 -2.89 14.64 -0.08
CA LYS A 156 -3.90 15.54 0.51
C LYS A 156 -3.68 15.62 2.02
N ALA A 157 -3.52 16.82 2.56
CA ALA A 157 -3.42 17.05 3.99
C ALA A 157 -4.06 18.39 4.37
N HIS A 158 -5.29 18.38 4.90
CA HIS A 158 -6.07 19.54 5.33
C HIS A 158 -6.13 20.72 4.32
N CYS A 159 -5.07 21.54 4.29
CA CYS A 159 -4.89 22.75 3.48
C CYS A 159 -3.61 22.67 2.64
N SER A 160 -3.25 21.46 2.19
CA SER A 160 -2.00 21.18 1.51
C SER A 160 -2.21 20.04 0.54
N HIS A 161 -2.48 20.41 -0.71
CA HIS A 161 -2.64 19.48 -1.83
C HIS A 161 -1.44 19.57 -2.78
N GLY A 162 -0.73 18.46 -2.97
CA GLY A 162 0.39 18.38 -3.89
C GLY A 162 0.39 17.08 -4.70
N VAL A 163 1.24 17.00 -5.71
CA VAL A 163 1.41 15.81 -6.54
C VAL A 163 2.80 15.23 -6.31
N TYR A 164 2.88 13.94 -6.03
CA TYR A 164 4.10 13.26 -5.60
C TYR A 164 4.32 11.96 -6.38
N ILE A 165 5.57 11.53 -6.44
CA ILE A 165 6.00 10.19 -6.80
C ILE A 165 6.42 9.46 -5.53
N PHE A 166 5.91 8.26 -5.30
CA PHE A 166 6.51 7.33 -4.36
C PHE A 166 7.56 6.51 -5.10
N ASP A 167 8.82 6.60 -4.68
CA ASP A 167 9.93 5.80 -5.17
C ASP A 167 10.13 4.59 -4.24
N GLY A 168 9.64 3.43 -4.68
CA GLY A 168 9.73 2.17 -3.95
C GLY A 168 11.14 1.57 -3.88
N GLU A 169 12.09 1.98 -4.71
CA GLU A 169 13.48 1.54 -4.53
C GLU A 169 14.11 2.23 -3.31
N ARG A 170 13.79 3.50 -3.13
CA ARG A 170 14.33 4.35 -2.07
C ARG A 170 13.45 4.41 -0.82
N GLY A 171 12.19 4.03 -0.94
CA GLY A 171 11.19 4.17 0.13
C GLY A 171 10.90 5.63 0.43
N ALA A 172 10.87 6.48 -0.60
CA ALA A 172 10.82 7.94 -0.46
C ALA A 172 9.71 8.56 -1.30
N GLN A 173 9.19 9.70 -0.87
CA GLN A 173 8.23 10.50 -1.65
C GLN A 173 8.95 11.71 -2.25
N ILE A 174 8.84 11.87 -3.57
CA ILE A 174 9.47 12.92 -4.37
C ILE A 174 8.36 13.85 -4.88
N PRO A 175 8.35 15.13 -4.51
CA PRO A 175 7.34 16.06 -4.99
C PRO A 175 7.53 16.36 -6.48
N ILE A 176 6.47 16.24 -7.28
CA ILE A 176 6.36 16.86 -8.61
C ILE A 176 5.91 18.31 -8.43
N LYS A 177 4.83 18.51 -7.67
CA LYS A 177 4.33 19.83 -7.27
C LYS A 177 4.10 19.87 -5.77
N LYS A 178 4.85 20.75 -5.09
CA LYS A 178 4.64 21.02 -3.68
C LYS A 178 3.41 21.91 -3.49
N PRO A 179 2.64 21.70 -2.42
CA PRO A 179 1.55 22.60 -2.04
C PRO A 179 2.10 24.00 -1.74
N GLU A 180 1.44 25.03 -2.26
CA GLU A 180 1.86 26.43 -2.16
C GLU A 180 0.67 27.27 -1.67
N SER A 181 0.22 27.02 -0.44
CA SER A 181 -1.01 27.63 0.12
C SER A 181 -1.15 29.13 -0.24
N PRO A 182 -2.27 29.55 -0.85
CA PRO A 182 -3.54 28.83 -0.98
C PRO A 182 -3.65 27.97 -2.25
N ILE A 183 -2.56 27.69 -2.95
CA ILE A 183 -2.55 26.92 -4.20
C ILE A 183 -2.33 25.44 -3.89
N GLY A 184 -3.30 24.64 -4.32
CA GLY A 184 -3.23 23.18 -4.35
C GLY A 184 -2.97 22.64 -5.76
N TYR A 185 -2.45 21.43 -5.82
CA TYR A 185 -2.19 20.69 -7.05
C TYR A 185 -2.83 19.31 -7.02
N GLU A 186 -3.35 18.87 -8.15
CA GLU A 186 -4.03 17.58 -8.34
C GLU A 186 -3.61 16.94 -9.66
N LEU A 187 -3.36 15.64 -9.64
CA LEU A 187 -3.06 14.83 -10.80
C LEU A 187 -4.35 14.52 -11.57
N LEU A 188 -4.44 14.98 -12.83
CA LEU A 188 -5.59 14.70 -13.70
C LEU A 188 -5.40 13.42 -14.52
N SER A 189 -4.18 13.19 -15.00
CA SER A 189 -3.84 12.01 -15.80
C SER A 189 -2.33 11.79 -15.86
N PHE A 190 -1.94 10.56 -16.14
CA PHE A 190 -0.56 10.15 -16.38
C PHE A 190 -0.51 9.14 -17.53
N ASP A 191 0.42 9.32 -18.46
CA ASP A 191 0.54 8.50 -19.68
C ASP A 191 1.82 7.64 -19.75
N GLY A 192 2.56 7.55 -18.64
CA GLY A 192 3.84 6.84 -18.57
C GLY A 192 5.05 7.76 -18.55
N LYS A 193 4.94 8.98 -19.09
CA LYS A 193 6.06 9.95 -19.13
C LYS A 193 5.68 11.31 -18.60
N THR A 194 4.41 11.66 -18.77
CA THR A 194 3.93 13.01 -18.56
C THR A 194 2.77 13.00 -17.59
N ALA A 195 2.86 13.81 -16.55
CA ALA A 195 1.80 14.06 -15.59
C ALA A 195 1.05 15.33 -16.00
N THR A 196 -0.27 15.25 -16.19
CA THR A 196 -1.11 16.44 -16.34
C THR A 196 -1.62 16.84 -14.96
N VAL A 197 -1.23 18.03 -14.52
CA VAL A 197 -1.51 18.55 -13.18
C VAL A 197 -2.41 19.77 -13.29
N ARG A 198 -3.44 19.83 -12.43
CA ARG A 198 -4.32 20.98 -12.26
C ARG A 198 -3.93 21.75 -11.01
N MET A 199 -3.79 23.05 -11.18
CA MET A 199 -3.73 24.02 -10.10
C MET A 199 -5.15 24.43 -9.71
N PHE A 200 -5.45 24.43 -8.42
CA PHE A 200 -6.73 24.87 -7.87
C PHE A 200 -6.51 25.63 -6.56
N LEU A 201 -7.53 26.37 -6.11
CA LEU A 201 -7.49 27.00 -4.80
C LEU A 201 -7.79 25.95 -3.73
N ASP A 202 -6.85 25.77 -2.83
CA ASP A 202 -7.00 24.94 -1.65
C ASP A 202 -8.18 25.44 -0.79
N GLU A 203 -8.97 24.52 -0.23
CA GLU A 203 -10.30 24.78 0.39
C GLU A 203 -10.26 25.72 1.61
N CYS A 204 -9.07 26.14 2.01
CA CYS A 204 -8.82 27.00 3.17
C CYS A 204 -8.92 28.51 2.87
N ARG A 205 -9.28 28.92 1.64
CA ARG A 205 -9.64 30.32 1.31
C ARG A 205 -10.81 30.40 0.32
N MET A 206 -11.45 31.57 0.20
CA MET A 206 -12.66 31.80 -0.63
C MET A 206 -12.38 32.61 -1.93
N GLN A 207 -11.13 32.65 -2.42
CA GLN A 207 -10.79 33.47 -3.59
C GLN A 207 -10.84 32.65 -4.89
N ASP A 208 -11.62 33.09 -5.88
CA ASP A 208 -11.63 32.45 -7.19
C ASP A 208 -10.28 32.63 -7.92
N VAL A 209 -9.55 31.53 -8.12
CA VAL A 209 -8.38 31.47 -9.00
C VAL A 209 -8.76 30.65 -10.22
N PRO A 210 -8.59 31.17 -11.45
CA PRO A 210 -8.86 30.39 -12.64
C PRO A 210 -7.96 29.15 -12.65
N ALA A 211 -8.57 27.96 -12.76
CA ALA A 211 -7.82 26.71 -12.83
C ALA A 211 -6.84 26.75 -14.00
N LYS A 212 -5.57 26.49 -13.71
CA LYS A 212 -4.51 26.34 -14.72
C LYS A 212 -4.06 24.91 -14.74
N CYS A 213 -3.76 24.39 -15.93
CA CYS A 213 -3.25 23.05 -16.08
C CYS A 213 -1.89 23.08 -16.76
N PHE A 214 -1.05 22.14 -16.33
CA PHE A 214 0.31 22.00 -16.82
C PHE A 214 0.56 20.53 -17.12
N SER A 215 1.28 20.29 -18.19
CA SER A 215 1.88 19.01 -18.50
C SER A 215 3.32 19.05 -17.99
N HIS A 216 3.66 18.11 -17.12
CA HIS A 216 4.97 17.99 -16.50
C HIS A 216 5.66 16.72 -17.04
N ASP A 217 6.77 16.90 -17.75
CA ASP A 217 7.62 15.81 -18.26
C ASP A 217 8.59 15.36 -17.16
N LEU A 218 8.40 14.12 -16.68
CA LEU A 218 9.15 13.57 -15.56
C LEU A 218 10.59 13.20 -15.92
N ALA A 219 10.95 13.11 -17.20
CA ALA A 219 12.31 12.81 -17.62
C ALA A 219 13.22 14.04 -17.54
N ASN A 220 12.68 15.22 -17.86
CA ASN A 220 13.45 16.46 -18.02
C ASN A 220 13.07 17.55 -17.01
N ASP A 221 12.08 17.31 -16.15
CA ASP A 221 11.57 18.27 -15.17
C ASP A 221 11.07 19.57 -15.84
N THR A 222 10.44 19.44 -17.01
CA THR A 222 9.94 20.57 -17.81
C THR A 222 8.43 20.66 -17.78
N GLU A 223 7.93 21.89 -17.71
CA GLU A 223 6.49 22.17 -17.64
C GLU A 223 6.00 22.94 -18.86
N THR A 224 4.88 22.51 -19.40
CA THR A 224 4.20 23.19 -20.51
C THR A 224 2.75 23.49 -20.13
N PRO A 225 2.28 24.74 -20.29
CA PRO A 225 0.87 25.06 -20.09
C PRO A 225 0.00 24.25 -21.06
N VAL A 226 -1.10 23.69 -20.55
CA VAL A 226 -2.08 22.94 -21.36
C VAL A 226 -3.49 23.38 -21.01
N GLN A 227 -4.41 23.14 -21.95
CA GLN A 227 -5.83 23.37 -21.67
C GLN A 227 -6.32 22.38 -20.61
N CYS A 228 -6.94 22.89 -19.55
CA CYS A 228 -7.57 22.02 -18.57
C CYS A 228 -8.67 21.18 -19.24
N PRO A 229 -8.69 19.85 -19.05
CA PRO A 229 -9.80 19.04 -19.54
C PRO A 229 -11.10 19.56 -18.90
N GLY A 230 -12.13 19.72 -19.72
CA GLY A 230 -13.45 20.14 -19.24
C GLY A 230 -13.93 19.20 -18.14
N LYS A 231 -14.64 19.72 -17.13
CA LYS A 231 -15.25 18.89 -16.08
C LYS A 231 -16.05 17.77 -16.77
N LYS A 232 -15.58 16.52 -16.71
CA LYS A 232 -16.42 15.38 -17.09
C LYS A 232 -17.62 15.42 -16.15
N GLY A 233 -18.81 15.74 -16.68
CA GLY A 233 -20.04 15.64 -15.91
C GLY A 233 -20.10 14.26 -15.29
N LYS A 234 -20.35 14.19 -13.98
CA LYS A 234 -20.60 12.92 -13.29
C LYS A 234 -21.69 12.18 -14.09
N ARG A 235 -21.34 11.04 -14.69
CA ARG A 235 -22.34 10.06 -15.14
C ARG A 235 -22.76 9.23 -13.94
#